data_AF-A0A3S0ZQB9-F1
#
_entry.id   AF-A0A3S0ZQB9-F1
#
_cell.length_a   1.000
_cell.length_b   1.000
_cell.length_c   1.000
_cell.angle_alpha   90.00
_cell.angle_beta   90.00
_cell.angle_gamma   90.00
#
_symmetry.space_group_name_H-M   'P 1'
#
loop_
_entity.id
_entity.type
_entity.pdbx_description
1 polymer ?
#
loop_
_entity_poly.entity_id
_entity_poly.type
_entity_poly.pdbx_seq_one_letter_code
_entity_poly.pdbx_strand_id
1 'polypeptide(L)'
;MHNQATNIQTSDNLSLLELINILEEHRNNIIINLKKLQEQYQRKSVKRVNGYRDENGKIITPWLRTEEIDCSEYVDMGSFKLNHNTATINMLISRKVKLVKVDDQTPVLEVAGLLVNDLNSFKNYMIVSDGKVNIKSLQVKISSKKTFDLLKTKGVLNGEKFDFQREYTIWLDNLPLVTPNQNLSNIGGLFEQLAEIKVLSSIISACLKDESDIFIPEQLQELRKHELSKNLYINFLTTNEYTDLKEALANDIINSRYSYKIDIGSKEILNLSKLHSANKFIDRMYRVYNSTSGEVYQKPSLSLALNEKIAFRHRLFSSRTKITKVDEFMKPIFDDFLGLENNGIVANILAKVGGDRLAQILQERRHGKSVSKEELVVAMFVANVKLKEFAEKIYRDRVCPLVFYIGSTGVLPNEMDSKAMTAEELATEYPHLQFSKDEQKGRFFIAGNSIISVSKKTEYYTPTRKSVNCSCSTN
;
A
#
# COMPACT_ATOMS: atom_id res chain seq x y z
N MET A 1 2.23 -39.14 -29.01
CA MET A 1 1.34 -38.34 -29.88
C MET A 1 1.56 -36.88 -29.53
N HIS A 2 1.84 -36.07 -30.56
CA HIS A 2 2.36 -34.71 -30.49
C HIS A 2 1.46 -33.74 -29.71
N ASN A 3 2.02 -33.10 -28.67
CA ASN A 3 1.54 -31.81 -28.20
C ASN A 3 2.28 -30.73 -29.00
N GLN A 4 1.55 -30.08 -29.89
CA GLN A 4 2.00 -28.89 -30.62
C GLN A 4 2.17 -27.75 -29.61
N ALA A 5 3.40 -27.47 -29.22
CA ALA A 5 3.77 -26.19 -28.66
C ALA A 5 3.64 -25.16 -29.78
N THR A 6 2.56 -24.38 -29.78
CA THR A 6 2.44 -23.20 -30.63
C THR A 6 3.58 -22.25 -30.29
N ASN A 7 4.51 -22.15 -31.22
CA ASN A 7 5.69 -21.30 -31.18
C ASN A 7 5.22 -19.84 -31.31
N ILE A 8 4.92 -19.21 -30.18
CA ILE A 8 4.68 -17.77 -30.12
C ILE A 8 6.06 -17.11 -30.23
N GLN A 9 6.36 -16.51 -31.37
CA GLN A 9 7.47 -15.58 -31.50
C GLN A 9 7.21 -14.38 -30.57
N THR A 10 7.68 -14.46 -29.33
CA THR A 10 7.79 -13.30 -28.44
C THR A 10 8.66 -12.28 -29.14
N SER A 11 8.15 -11.07 -29.41
CA SER A 11 9.00 -9.98 -29.86
C SER A 11 10.05 -9.76 -28.78
N ASP A 12 11.34 -9.84 -29.12
CA ASP A 12 12.48 -9.89 -28.18
C ASP A 12 12.61 -8.71 -27.19
N ASN A 13 11.67 -7.76 -27.17
CA ASN A 13 11.73 -6.52 -26.38
C ASN A 13 10.59 -6.28 -25.39
N LEU A 14 9.48 -7.04 -25.38
CA LEU A 14 8.39 -6.73 -24.45
C LEU A 14 8.66 -7.34 -23.06
N SER A 15 8.78 -6.49 -22.03
CA SER A 15 8.80 -6.98 -20.65
C SER A 15 7.40 -7.17 -20.07
N LEU A 16 7.29 -8.02 -19.03
CA LEU A 16 6.02 -8.18 -18.31
C LEU A 16 5.56 -6.85 -17.72
N LEU A 17 6.47 -6.02 -17.20
CA LEU A 17 6.12 -4.70 -16.69
C LEU A 17 5.52 -3.80 -17.78
N GLU A 18 6.08 -3.81 -18.99
CA GLU A 18 5.51 -3.09 -20.14
C GLU A 18 4.14 -3.64 -20.53
N LEU A 19 3.95 -4.96 -20.52
CA LEU A 19 2.65 -5.57 -20.76
C LEU A 19 1.62 -5.13 -19.72
N ILE A 20 1.98 -5.11 -18.43
CA ILE A 20 1.09 -4.63 -17.36
C ILE A 20 0.65 -3.18 -17.61
N ASN A 21 1.57 -2.30 -18.04
CA ASN A 21 1.22 -0.92 -18.38
C ASN A 21 0.22 -0.85 -19.56
N ILE A 22 0.40 -1.68 -20.59
CA ILE A 22 -0.54 -1.79 -21.72
C ILE A 22 -1.93 -2.26 -21.24
N LEU A 23 -1.97 -3.26 -20.35
CA LEU A 23 -3.23 -3.75 -19.80
C LEU A 23 -3.94 -2.69 -18.96
N GLU A 24 -3.19 -1.90 -18.20
CA GLU A 24 -3.76 -0.82 -17.39
C GLU A 24 -4.31 0.33 -18.25
N GLU A 25 -3.59 0.74 -19.30
CA GLU A 25 -4.02 1.76 -20.26
C GLU A 25 -5.31 1.34 -21.00
N HIS A 26 -5.43 0.07 -21.34
CA HIS A 26 -6.57 -0.47 -22.09
C HIS A 26 -7.61 -1.21 -21.25
N ARG A 27 -7.56 -1.11 -19.91
CA ARG A 27 -8.36 -1.94 -19.00
C ARG A 27 -9.87 -1.88 -19.26
N ASN A 28 -10.40 -0.72 -19.67
CA ASN A 28 -11.82 -0.55 -19.94
C ASN A 28 -12.30 -1.31 -21.21
N ASN A 29 -11.38 -1.89 -21.98
CA ASN A 29 -11.69 -2.69 -23.17
C ASN A 29 -11.43 -4.19 -22.96
N ILE A 30 -11.13 -4.61 -21.73
CA ILE A 30 -10.75 -5.98 -21.41
C ILE A 30 -11.53 -6.43 -20.18
N ILE A 31 -12.22 -7.56 -20.30
CA ILE A 31 -12.84 -8.25 -19.16
C ILE A 31 -12.14 -9.59 -18.94
N ILE A 32 -11.93 -9.98 -17.68
CA ILE A 32 -11.23 -11.20 -17.29
C ILE A 32 -12.24 -12.26 -16.85
N ASN A 33 -12.02 -13.51 -17.25
CA ASN A 33 -12.68 -14.67 -16.66
C ASN A 33 -12.13 -14.92 -15.24
N LEU A 34 -12.93 -14.59 -14.22
CA LEU A 34 -12.52 -14.66 -12.82
C LEU A 34 -12.31 -16.09 -12.34
N LYS A 35 -13.11 -17.04 -12.83
CA LYS A 35 -12.98 -18.45 -12.45
C LYS A 35 -11.64 -19.02 -12.95
N LYS A 36 -11.28 -18.75 -14.20
CA LYS A 36 -10.00 -19.18 -14.79
C LYS A 36 -8.79 -18.53 -14.09
N LEU A 37 -8.91 -17.26 -13.72
CA LEU A 37 -7.90 -16.58 -12.90
C LEU A 37 -7.69 -17.30 -11.55
N GLN A 38 -8.78 -17.64 -10.86
CA GLN A 38 -8.73 -18.32 -9.56
C GLN A 38 -8.18 -19.75 -9.64
N GLU A 39 -8.49 -20.48 -10.72
CA GLU A 39 -7.95 -21.82 -10.99
C GLU A 39 -6.42 -21.82 -11.15
N GLN A 40 -5.84 -20.76 -11.72
CA GLN A 40 -4.39 -20.62 -11.90
C GLN A 40 -3.66 -19.99 -10.72
N TYR A 41 -4.39 -19.30 -9.83
CA TYR A 41 -3.79 -18.49 -8.77
C TYR A 41 -3.26 -19.33 -7.60
N GLN A 42 -1.96 -19.20 -7.33
CA GLN A 42 -1.37 -19.68 -6.08
C GLN A 42 -1.35 -18.55 -5.04
N ARG A 43 -1.99 -18.76 -3.90
CA ARG A 43 -1.94 -17.79 -2.79
C ARG A 43 -0.51 -17.66 -2.24
N LYS A 44 -0.06 -16.43 -2.03
CA LYS A 44 1.29 -16.08 -1.53
C LYS A 44 1.31 -15.45 -0.14
N SER A 45 0.17 -15.45 0.53
CA SER A 45 -0.03 -15.00 1.91
C SER A 45 -0.76 -16.06 2.73
N VAL A 46 -0.70 -15.95 4.05
CA VAL A 46 -1.55 -16.75 4.94
C VAL A 46 -3.02 -16.43 4.64
N LYS A 47 -3.87 -17.47 4.55
CA LYS A 47 -5.31 -17.30 4.35
C LYS A 47 -5.93 -16.64 5.58
N ARG A 48 -6.76 -15.64 5.33
CA ARG A 48 -7.53 -14.91 6.34
C ARG A 48 -9.01 -15.15 6.13
N VAL A 49 -9.77 -15.15 7.22
CA VAL A 49 -11.23 -15.28 7.25
C VAL A 49 -11.83 -14.14 8.04
N ASN A 50 -13.09 -13.82 7.74
CA ASN A 50 -13.82 -12.76 8.44
C ASN A 50 -14.14 -13.20 9.87
N GLY A 51 -13.97 -12.28 10.81
CA GLY A 51 -14.18 -12.50 12.23
C GLY A 51 -12.94 -12.29 13.08
N TYR A 52 -13.10 -12.53 14.38
CA TYR A 52 -12.04 -12.51 15.39
C TYR A 52 -12.11 -13.76 16.25
N ARG A 53 -11.04 -14.08 17.00
CA ARG A 53 -11.04 -15.22 17.92
C ARG A 53 -11.49 -14.76 19.31
N ASP A 54 -12.33 -15.57 19.95
CA ASP A 54 -12.67 -15.41 21.36
C ASP A 54 -11.55 -15.95 22.27
N GLU A 55 -11.77 -15.88 23.58
CA GLU A 55 -10.86 -16.39 24.61
C GLU A 55 -10.59 -17.91 24.50
N ASN A 56 -11.50 -18.67 23.89
CA ASN A 56 -11.39 -20.11 23.65
C ASN A 56 -10.74 -20.43 22.30
N GLY A 57 -10.34 -19.40 21.54
CA GLY A 57 -9.76 -19.55 20.20
C GLY A 57 -10.77 -19.85 19.09
N LYS A 58 -12.08 -19.83 19.36
CA LYS A 58 -13.13 -20.01 18.35
C LYS A 58 -13.33 -18.73 17.55
N ILE A 59 -13.53 -18.87 16.24
CA ILE A 59 -13.77 -17.72 15.36
C ILE A 59 -15.23 -17.28 15.50
N ILE A 60 -15.43 -16.04 15.96
CA ILE A 60 -16.72 -15.34 15.95
C ILE A 60 -16.83 -14.61 14.61
N THR A 61 -17.81 -15.01 13.81
CA THR A 61 -18.11 -14.37 12.52
C THR A 61 -18.80 -13.03 12.73
N PRO A 62 -18.59 -12.03 11.85
CA PRO A 62 -19.35 -10.79 11.90
C PRO A 62 -20.84 -11.06 11.69
N TRP A 63 -21.70 -10.20 12.23
CA TRP A 63 -23.15 -10.27 12.06
C TRP A 63 -23.62 -9.89 10.65
N LEU A 64 -22.72 -9.28 9.85
CA LEU A 64 -22.90 -8.97 8.44
C LEU A 64 -21.96 -9.82 7.55
N ARG A 65 -22.41 -10.10 6.33
CA ARG A 65 -21.59 -10.62 5.24
C ARG A 65 -21.86 -9.86 3.95
N THR A 66 -21.03 -10.11 2.95
CA THR A 66 -21.21 -9.55 1.60
C THR A 66 -21.71 -10.61 0.65
N GLU A 67 -22.60 -10.21 -0.26
CA GLU A 67 -23.06 -11.03 -1.38
C GLU A 67 -22.84 -10.28 -2.69
N GLU A 68 -22.34 -10.99 -3.71
CA GLU A 68 -22.10 -10.43 -5.05
C GLU A 68 -23.44 -10.08 -5.71
N ILE A 69 -23.52 -8.89 -6.31
CA ILE A 69 -24.72 -8.43 -7.03
C ILE A 69 -24.71 -8.99 -8.44
N ASP A 70 -23.56 -8.91 -9.10
CA ASP A 70 -23.32 -9.57 -10.37
C ASP A 70 -22.91 -11.03 -10.11
N CYS A 71 -23.69 -12.00 -10.60
CA CYS A 71 -23.27 -13.42 -10.64
C CYS A 71 -22.46 -13.73 -11.91
N SER A 72 -21.83 -12.72 -12.52
CA SER A 72 -21.06 -12.86 -13.77
C SER A 72 -19.74 -13.60 -13.52
N GLU A 73 -19.36 -14.46 -14.48
CA GLU A 73 -18.02 -15.08 -14.53
C GLU A 73 -16.95 -14.10 -14.99
N TYR A 74 -17.35 -13.09 -15.78
CA TYR A 74 -16.46 -12.06 -16.30
C TYR A 74 -16.58 -10.77 -15.49
N VAL A 75 -15.44 -10.19 -15.18
CA VAL A 75 -15.30 -8.92 -14.46
C VAL A 75 -14.39 -7.99 -15.24
N ASP A 76 -14.50 -6.68 -15.00
CA ASP A 76 -13.60 -5.70 -15.59
C ASP A 76 -12.14 -5.99 -15.24
N MET A 77 -11.23 -5.67 -16.17
CA MET A 77 -9.80 -5.70 -15.91
C MET A 77 -9.47 -4.84 -14.70
N GLY A 78 -8.81 -5.46 -13.71
CA GLY A 78 -8.42 -4.79 -12.48
C GLY A 78 -7.35 -3.71 -12.69
N SER A 79 -7.02 -2.99 -11.63
CA SER A 79 -5.86 -2.09 -11.59
C SER A 79 -4.63 -2.83 -11.09
N PHE A 80 -3.44 -2.48 -11.58
CA PHE A 80 -2.20 -3.08 -11.12
C PHE A 80 -1.48 -2.18 -10.12
N LYS A 81 -0.87 -2.79 -9.10
CA LYS A 81 -0.05 -2.07 -8.12
C LYS A 81 1.27 -2.79 -7.91
N LEU A 82 2.36 -2.10 -8.22
CA LEU A 82 3.71 -2.50 -7.83
C LEU A 82 3.88 -2.26 -6.33
N ASN A 83 4.51 -3.21 -5.66
CA ASN A 83 4.88 -3.05 -4.28
C ASN A 83 6.09 -2.10 -4.16
N HIS A 84 6.09 -1.24 -3.13
CA HIS A 84 7.11 -0.22 -2.95
C HIS A 84 8.48 -0.76 -2.53
N ASN A 85 8.57 -1.99 -1.99
CA ASN A 85 9.82 -2.54 -1.48
C ASN A 85 10.05 -4.04 -1.78
N THR A 86 9.22 -4.65 -2.61
CA THR A 86 9.43 -6.04 -3.08
C THR A 86 9.12 -6.13 -4.56
N ALA A 87 9.72 -7.08 -5.27
CA ALA A 87 9.40 -7.35 -6.68
C ALA A 87 8.05 -8.08 -6.82
N THR A 88 6.97 -7.39 -6.46
CA THR A 88 5.61 -7.94 -6.41
C THR A 88 4.68 -7.03 -7.21
N ILE A 89 3.84 -7.63 -8.06
CA ILE A 89 2.76 -6.94 -8.78
C ILE A 89 1.44 -7.57 -8.34
N ASN A 90 0.53 -6.75 -7.81
CA ASN A 90 -0.82 -7.17 -7.47
C ASN A 90 -1.81 -6.61 -8.50
N MET A 91 -2.78 -7.42 -8.90
CA MET A 91 -3.96 -7.00 -9.63
C MET A 91 -5.14 -6.91 -8.66
N LEU A 92 -5.73 -5.73 -8.56
CA LEU A 92 -6.89 -5.43 -7.73
C LEU A 92 -8.16 -5.51 -8.59
N ILE A 93 -8.96 -6.54 -8.36
CA ILE A 93 -10.28 -6.69 -8.99
C ILE A 93 -11.33 -6.10 -8.05
N SER A 94 -12.23 -5.28 -8.59
CA SER A 94 -13.39 -4.75 -7.88
C SER A 94 -14.67 -5.45 -8.36
N ARG A 95 -15.60 -5.72 -7.44
CA ARG A 95 -16.95 -6.24 -7.75
C ARG A 95 -17.98 -5.52 -6.91
N LYS A 96 -19.20 -5.46 -7.44
CA LYS A 96 -20.34 -4.91 -6.71
C LYS A 96 -20.91 -5.94 -5.75
N VAL A 97 -21.10 -5.53 -4.50
CA VAL A 97 -21.63 -6.35 -3.42
C VAL A 97 -22.70 -5.59 -2.63
N LYS A 98 -23.63 -6.35 -2.06
CA LYS A 98 -24.57 -5.86 -1.06
C LYS A 98 -24.21 -6.42 0.31
N LEU A 99 -24.58 -5.69 1.36
CA LEU A 99 -24.52 -6.19 2.73
C LEU A 99 -25.78 -7.00 3.05
N VAL A 100 -25.60 -8.14 3.71
CA VAL A 100 -26.70 -8.96 4.23
C VAL A 100 -26.41 -9.38 5.65
N LYS A 101 -27.45 -9.52 6.47
CA LYS A 101 -27.33 -10.10 7.82
C LYS A 101 -27.06 -11.59 7.74
N VAL A 102 -26.22 -12.09 8.62
CA VAL A 102 -25.86 -13.52 8.65
C VAL A 102 -27.03 -14.39 9.13
N ASP A 103 -27.80 -13.91 10.09
CA ASP A 103 -28.84 -14.70 10.77
C ASP A 103 -30.06 -14.99 9.90
N ASP A 104 -30.55 -13.98 9.17
CA ASP A 104 -31.80 -14.05 8.40
C ASP A 104 -31.62 -13.78 6.89
N GLN A 105 -30.38 -13.54 6.44
CA GLN A 105 -30.03 -13.23 5.04
C GLN A 105 -30.69 -11.96 4.49
N THR A 106 -31.27 -11.11 5.36
CA THR A 106 -31.93 -9.88 4.92
C THR A 106 -30.89 -8.87 4.43
N PRO A 107 -31.13 -8.22 3.27
CA PRO A 107 -30.24 -7.19 2.76
C PRO A 107 -30.32 -5.92 3.62
N VAL A 108 -29.16 -5.32 3.90
CA VAL A 108 -29.08 -3.97 4.45
C VAL A 108 -29.09 -3.02 3.27
N LEU A 109 -30.15 -2.22 3.17
CA LEU A 109 -30.33 -1.28 2.05
C LEU A 109 -29.75 0.10 2.34
N GLU A 110 -29.83 0.53 3.60
CA GLU A 110 -29.45 1.87 4.03
C GLU A 110 -28.68 1.82 5.35
N VAL A 111 -27.62 2.63 5.46
CA VAL A 111 -26.89 2.89 6.71
C VAL A 111 -26.60 4.39 6.79
N ALA A 112 -26.94 5.02 7.91
CA ALA A 112 -26.62 6.44 8.15
C ALA A 112 -27.14 7.42 7.09
N GLY A 113 -28.28 7.13 6.44
CA GLY A 113 -28.82 7.95 5.34
C GLY A 113 -28.22 7.65 3.96
N LEU A 114 -27.42 6.58 3.83
CA LEU A 114 -26.72 6.21 2.59
C LEU A 114 -27.17 4.84 2.12
N LEU A 115 -27.40 4.70 0.81
CA LEU A 115 -27.64 3.41 0.19
C LEU A 115 -26.37 2.56 0.21
N VAL A 116 -26.44 1.35 0.75
CA VAL A 116 -25.31 0.41 0.89
C VAL A 116 -25.56 -0.92 0.16
N ASN A 117 -26.49 -0.89 -0.79
CA ASN A 117 -26.87 -2.03 -1.62
C ASN A 117 -26.01 -2.18 -2.89
N ASP A 118 -25.02 -1.30 -3.13
CA ASP A 118 -24.08 -1.34 -4.27
C ASP A 118 -22.65 -0.91 -3.86
N LEU A 119 -22.08 -1.60 -2.87
CA LEU A 119 -20.73 -1.34 -2.38
C LEU A 119 -19.67 -2.03 -3.25
N ASN A 120 -18.46 -1.49 -3.24
CA ASN A 120 -17.32 -2.13 -3.88
C ASN A 120 -16.64 -3.11 -2.92
N SER A 121 -16.51 -4.36 -3.34
CA SER A 121 -15.60 -5.35 -2.75
C SER A 121 -14.35 -5.46 -3.60
N PHE A 122 -13.20 -5.65 -2.95
CA PHE A 122 -11.91 -5.67 -3.62
C PHE A 122 -11.16 -6.97 -3.31
N LYS A 123 -10.69 -7.66 -4.36
CA LYS A 123 -9.87 -8.87 -4.25
C LYS A 123 -8.52 -8.65 -4.93
N ASN A 124 -7.44 -8.94 -4.20
CA ASN A 124 -6.07 -8.83 -4.69
C ASN A 124 -5.57 -10.20 -5.19
N TYR A 125 -5.06 -10.20 -6.42
CA TYR A 125 -4.41 -11.35 -7.06
C TYR A 125 -2.95 -10.99 -7.34
N MET A 126 -2.01 -11.69 -6.69
CA MET A 126 -0.59 -11.46 -6.91
C MET A 126 -0.18 -12.06 -8.27
N ILE A 127 0.09 -11.21 -9.26
CA ILE A 127 0.53 -11.60 -10.61
C ILE A 127 2.00 -11.99 -10.60
N VAL A 128 2.83 -11.20 -9.91
CA VAL A 128 4.26 -11.46 -9.70
C VAL A 128 4.52 -11.46 -8.20
N SER A 129 5.28 -12.46 -7.72
CA SER A 129 5.65 -12.66 -6.33
C SER A 129 7.16 -12.78 -6.20
N ASP A 130 7.82 -11.86 -5.51
CA ASP A 130 9.29 -11.82 -5.33
C ASP A 130 10.08 -12.09 -6.62
N GLY A 131 9.75 -11.38 -7.70
CA GLY A 131 10.46 -11.52 -8.97
C GLY A 131 10.16 -12.84 -9.70
N LYS A 132 9.00 -13.46 -9.44
CA LYS A 132 8.53 -14.66 -10.16
C LYS A 132 7.08 -14.55 -10.56
N VAL A 133 6.77 -14.91 -11.81
CA VAL A 133 5.40 -14.98 -12.32
C VAL A 133 4.60 -16.01 -11.52
N ASN A 134 3.45 -15.59 -11.00
CA ASN A 134 2.54 -16.42 -10.21
C ASN A 134 1.29 -16.81 -11.00
N ILE A 135 0.78 -15.91 -11.85
CA ILE A 135 -0.30 -16.17 -12.79
C ILE A 135 0.30 -16.14 -14.19
N LYS A 136 0.25 -17.29 -14.89
CA LYS A 136 0.94 -17.46 -16.18
C LYS A 136 0.16 -16.91 -17.36
N SER A 137 -1.16 -16.80 -17.22
CA SER A 137 -2.02 -16.34 -18.30
C SER A 137 -3.31 -15.72 -17.76
N LEU A 138 -3.92 -14.85 -18.56
CA LEU A 138 -5.24 -14.29 -18.30
C LEU A 138 -6.18 -14.71 -19.43
N GLN A 139 -7.31 -15.31 -19.07
CA GLN A 139 -8.42 -15.55 -19.99
C GLN A 139 -9.30 -14.30 -20.03
N VAL A 140 -9.48 -13.73 -21.21
CA VAL A 140 -10.10 -12.42 -21.40
C VAL A 140 -11.04 -12.36 -22.59
N LYS A 141 -11.97 -11.41 -22.57
CA LYS A 141 -12.63 -10.91 -23.79
C LYS A 141 -12.20 -9.48 -24.03
N ILE A 142 -12.03 -9.12 -25.30
CA ILE A 142 -11.54 -7.81 -25.72
C ILE A 142 -12.63 -7.15 -26.57
N SER A 143 -13.10 -5.98 -26.17
CA SER A 143 -14.16 -5.24 -26.87
C SER A 143 -13.63 -4.31 -27.96
N SER A 144 -12.34 -3.98 -27.93
CA SER A 144 -11.70 -3.03 -28.86
C SER A 144 -10.76 -3.74 -29.84
N LYS A 145 -11.03 -3.59 -31.14
CA LYS A 145 -10.14 -4.06 -32.21
C LYS A 145 -8.73 -3.47 -32.08
N LYS A 146 -8.61 -2.19 -31.69
CA LYS A 146 -7.31 -1.53 -31.50
C LYS A 146 -6.50 -2.21 -30.39
N THR A 147 -7.13 -2.53 -29.27
CA THR A 147 -6.49 -3.24 -28.15
C THR A 147 -6.09 -4.66 -28.55
N PHE A 148 -6.96 -5.35 -29.30
CA PHE A 148 -6.67 -6.67 -29.85
C PHE A 148 -5.45 -6.64 -30.77
N ASP A 149 -5.44 -5.74 -31.76
CA ASP A 149 -4.35 -5.62 -32.73
C ASP A 149 -3.03 -5.28 -32.03
N LEU A 150 -3.04 -4.39 -31.04
CA LEU A 150 -1.87 -4.06 -30.22
C LEU A 150 -1.30 -5.29 -29.49
N LEU A 151 -2.12 -5.99 -28.71
CA LEU A 151 -1.69 -7.17 -27.96
C LEU A 151 -1.22 -8.29 -28.88
N LYS A 152 -1.85 -8.44 -30.04
CA LYS A 152 -1.43 -9.37 -31.09
C LYS A 152 -0.07 -9.00 -31.68
N THR A 153 0.15 -7.73 -32.05
CA THR A 153 1.44 -7.24 -32.57
C THR A 153 2.56 -7.40 -31.54
N LYS A 154 2.25 -7.29 -30.25
CA LYS A 154 3.18 -7.56 -29.15
C LYS A 154 3.44 -9.06 -28.90
N GLY A 155 2.76 -9.96 -29.62
CA GLY A 155 2.99 -11.40 -29.55
C GLY A 155 2.51 -12.06 -28.25
N VAL A 156 1.62 -11.41 -27.48
CA VAL A 156 1.18 -11.93 -26.17
C VAL A 156 -0.22 -12.55 -26.20
N LEU A 157 -0.92 -12.45 -27.33
CA LEU A 157 -2.33 -12.85 -27.50
C LEU A 157 -2.48 -14.03 -28.47
N ASN A 158 -3.26 -15.05 -28.10
CA ASN A 158 -3.58 -16.18 -28.99
C ASN A 158 -4.80 -15.89 -29.91
N GLY A 159 -4.65 -14.97 -30.86
CA GLY A 159 -5.76 -14.65 -31.78
C GLY A 159 -5.30 -14.22 -33.16
N GLU A 160 -5.86 -14.83 -34.20
CA GLU A 160 -5.61 -14.39 -35.59
C GLU A 160 -6.57 -13.28 -36.04
N LYS A 161 -7.84 -13.37 -35.66
CA LYS A 161 -8.89 -12.42 -36.04
C LYS A 161 -9.59 -11.88 -34.80
N PHE A 162 -9.92 -10.59 -34.84
CA PHE A 162 -10.70 -9.92 -33.80
C PHE A 162 -12.16 -10.39 -33.83
N ASP A 163 -12.66 -10.76 -32.65
CA ASP A 163 -14.02 -11.16 -32.37
C ASP A 163 -14.31 -10.87 -30.89
N PHE A 164 -15.24 -9.94 -30.63
CA PHE A 164 -15.55 -9.49 -29.27
C PHE A 164 -16.30 -10.54 -28.43
N GLN A 165 -16.86 -11.59 -29.06
CA GLN A 165 -17.55 -12.67 -28.35
C GLN A 165 -16.58 -13.76 -27.89
N ARG A 166 -15.42 -13.87 -28.56
CA ARG A 166 -14.42 -14.89 -28.34
C ARG A 166 -13.59 -14.63 -27.08
N GLU A 167 -13.30 -15.70 -26.35
CA GLU A 167 -12.31 -15.70 -25.27
C GLU A 167 -10.89 -15.86 -25.86
N TYR A 168 -9.97 -15.04 -25.36
CA TYR A 168 -8.56 -15.04 -25.70
C TYR A 168 -7.70 -15.24 -24.45
N THR A 169 -6.53 -15.81 -24.64
CA THR A 169 -5.46 -15.95 -23.65
C THR A 169 -4.41 -14.88 -23.88
N ILE A 170 -4.14 -14.08 -22.85
CA ILE A 170 -2.95 -13.24 -22.74
C ILE A 170 -1.91 -14.01 -21.93
N TRP A 171 -0.73 -14.27 -22.52
CA TRP A 171 0.37 -14.96 -21.85
C TRP A 171 1.23 -13.98 -21.06
N LEU A 172 1.51 -14.32 -19.80
CA LEU A 172 2.35 -13.58 -18.87
C LEU A 172 3.65 -14.32 -18.56
N ASP A 173 3.75 -15.60 -18.92
CA ASP A 173 4.94 -16.42 -18.73
C ASP A 173 5.95 -16.22 -19.86
N ASN A 174 7.20 -16.60 -19.60
CA ASN A 174 8.33 -16.51 -20.54
C ASN A 174 8.67 -15.08 -21.03
N LEU A 175 8.02 -14.04 -20.50
CA LEU A 175 8.42 -12.65 -20.69
C LEU A 175 9.54 -12.28 -19.71
N PRO A 176 10.55 -11.50 -20.12
CA PRO A 176 11.46 -10.89 -19.16
C PRO A 176 10.65 -10.00 -18.22
N LEU A 177 10.90 -10.06 -16.90
CA LEU A 177 10.12 -9.28 -15.94
C LEU A 177 10.30 -7.78 -16.13
N VAL A 178 11.51 -7.38 -16.49
CA VAL A 178 11.94 -6.00 -16.71
C VAL A 178 12.69 -5.89 -18.02
N THR A 179 12.62 -4.71 -18.63
CA THR A 179 13.37 -4.41 -19.85
C THR A 179 14.87 -4.27 -19.51
N PRO A 180 15.77 -4.95 -20.22
CA PRO A 180 17.21 -4.78 -20.05
C PRO A 180 17.64 -3.32 -20.29
N ASN A 181 18.61 -2.81 -19.53
CA ASN A 181 19.20 -1.47 -19.71
C ASN A 181 18.24 -0.28 -19.49
N GLN A 182 17.23 -0.42 -18.64
CA GLN A 182 16.42 0.72 -18.21
C GLN A 182 17.27 1.67 -17.35
N ASN A 183 17.32 2.95 -17.69
CA ASN A 183 18.07 3.93 -16.90
C ASN A 183 17.38 4.19 -15.55
N LEU A 184 17.81 3.44 -14.52
CA LEU A 184 17.24 3.46 -13.17
C LEU A 184 18.17 4.13 -12.14
N SER A 185 19.28 4.71 -12.58
CA SER A 185 20.42 5.13 -11.76
C SER A 185 20.18 6.31 -10.81
N ASN A 186 19.26 7.23 -11.14
CA ASN A 186 19.11 8.46 -10.38
C ASN A 186 18.11 8.32 -9.23
N ILE A 187 18.62 8.09 -8.01
CA ILE A 187 17.83 8.06 -6.77
C ILE A 187 18.16 9.18 -5.78
N GLY A 188 19.04 10.11 -6.14
CA GLY A 188 19.46 11.18 -5.25
C GLY A 188 18.30 12.09 -4.83
N GLY A 189 18.21 12.40 -3.53
CA GLY A 189 17.19 13.28 -2.96
C GLY A 189 15.78 12.68 -2.84
N LEU A 190 15.56 11.47 -3.40
CA LEU A 190 14.23 10.82 -3.35
C LEU A 190 13.82 10.46 -1.92
N PHE A 191 14.79 10.02 -1.10
CA PHE A 191 14.51 9.65 0.27
C PHE A 191 14.02 10.85 1.08
N GLU A 192 14.76 11.96 1.04
CA GLU A 192 14.43 13.18 1.78
C GLU A 192 13.05 13.71 1.39
N GLN A 193 12.75 13.76 0.09
CA GLN A 193 11.46 14.19 -0.41
C GLN A 193 10.31 13.28 0.06
N LEU A 194 10.48 11.95 -0.02
CA LEU A 194 9.48 11.00 0.46
C LEU A 194 9.33 11.05 1.99
N ALA A 195 10.42 11.29 2.72
CA ALA A 195 10.42 11.40 4.17
C ALA A 195 9.68 12.66 4.64
N GLU A 196 9.94 13.82 4.01
CA GLU A 196 9.21 15.07 4.25
C GLU A 196 7.70 14.88 4.08
N ILE A 197 7.29 14.32 2.94
CA ILE A 197 5.88 14.06 2.62
C ILE A 197 5.27 13.08 3.62
N LYS A 198 5.98 12.00 3.96
CA LYS A 198 5.51 11.00 4.91
C LYS A 198 5.30 11.58 6.30
N VAL A 199 6.21 12.43 6.78
CA VAL A 199 6.07 13.09 8.08
C VAL A 199 4.85 14.01 8.06
N LEU A 200 4.75 14.92 7.09
CA LEU A 200 3.63 15.86 7.02
C LEU A 200 2.27 15.14 6.83
N SER A 201 2.19 14.16 5.93
CA SER A 201 0.97 13.35 5.75
C SER A 201 0.61 12.57 7.01
N SER A 202 1.61 12.08 7.77
CA SER A 202 1.35 11.42 9.06
C SER A 202 0.82 12.37 10.12
N ILE A 203 1.31 13.62 10.18
CA ILE A 203 0.79 14.66 11.07
C ILE A 203 -0.67 14.96 10.71
N ILE A 204 -0.93 15.27 9.45
CA ILE A 204 -2.27 15.62 8.96
C ILE A 204 -3.25 14.46 9.19
N SER A 205 -2.86 13.23 8.84
CA SER A 205 -3.70 12.05 9.04
C SER A 205 -4.01 11.79 10.51
N ALA A 206 -3.09 12.10 11.43
CA ALA A 206 -3.33 11.95 12.85
C ALA A 206 -4.27 13.03 13.41
N CYS A 207 -4.25 14.24 12.86
CA CYS A 207 -5.23 15.29 13.17
C CYS A 207 -6.63 14.90 12.67
N LEU A 208 -6.72 14.35 11.46
CA LEU A 208 -7.98 13.98 10.78
C LEU A 208 -8.55 12.61 11.18
N LYS A 209 -8.00 11.95 12.19
CA LYS A 209 -8.33 10.55 12.51
C LYS A 209 -9.83 10.37 12.77
N ASP A 210 -10.39 11.24 13.59
CA ASP A 210 -11.80 11.20 14.03
C ASP A 210 -12.66 12.27 13.35
N GLU A 211 -12.06 13.03 12.42
CA GLU A 211 -12.74 14.07 11.65
C GLU A 211 -13.23 13.52 10.30
N SER A 212 -14.27 14.17 9.77
CA SER A 212 -14.74 14.03 8.40
C SER A 212 -15.16 15.39 7.88
N ASP A 213 -14.88 15.63 6.61
CA ASP A 213 -15.35 16.77 5.81
C ASP A 213 -16.73 16.51 5.17
N ILE A 214 -17.27 15.30 5.30
CA ILE A 214 -18.51 14.85 4.64
C ILE A 214 -19.58 14.44 5.67
N PHE A 215 -19.20 13.67 6.69
CA PHE A 215 -20.14 13.03 7.62
C PHE A 215 -20.08 13.62 9.02
N ILE A 216 -21.24 13.73 9.67
CA ILE A 216 -21.32 14.10 11.09
C ILE A 216 -20.91 12.92 12.00
N PRO A 217 -20.52 13.17 13.28
CA PRO A 217 -20.07 12.13 14.20
C PRO A 217 -21.06 10.96 14.37
N GLU A 218 -22.36 11.24 14.40
CA GLU A 218 -23.43 10.25 14.53
C GLU A 218 -23.45 9.31 13.32
N GLN A 219 -23.31 9.86 12.11
CA GLN A 219 -23.20 9.05 10.87
C GLN A 219 -21.94 8.18 10.89
N LEU A 220 -20.79 8.73 11.30
CA LEU A 220 -19.55 7.96 11.41
C LEU A 220 -19.66 6.82 12.42
N GLN A 221 -20.35 7.04 13.54
CA GLN A 221 -20.61 5.98 14.51
C GLN A 221 -21.49 4.88 13.92
N GLU A 222 -22.53 5.25 13.19
CA GLU A 222 -23.45 4.31 12.57
C GLU A 222 -22.81 3.48 11.46
N LEU A 223 -21.98 4.11 10.61
CA LEU A 223 -21.15 3.42 9.62
C LEU A 223 -20.23 2.39 10.29
N ARG A 224 -19.56 2.75 11.40
CA ARG A 224 -18.68 1.83 12.12
C ARG A 224 -19.43 0.63 12.70
N LYS A 225 -20.66 0.81 13.22
CA LYS A 225 -21.48 -0.32 13.71
C LYS A 225 -21.81 -1.32 12.60
N HIS A 226 -21.89 -0.85 11.37
CA HIS A 226 -22.14 -1.65 10.16
C HIS A 226 -20.85 -2.09 9.45
N GLU A 227 -19.70 -2.02 10.12
CA GLU A 227 -18.40 -2.42 9.56
C GLU A 227 -18.03 -1.63 8.29
N LEU A 228 -18.45 -0.37 8.20
CA LEU A 228 -18.13 0.54 7.10
C LEU A 228 -17.16 1.65 7.56
N SER A 229 -16.20 1.96 6.69
CA SER A 229 -15.33 3.12 6.87
C SER A 229 -16.03 4.43 6.51
N LYS A 230 -15.40 5.57 6.85
CA LYS A 230 -15.81 6.90 6.35
C LYS A 230 -15.68 7.07 4.83
N ASN A 231 -15.05 6.12 4.13
CA ASN A 231 -14.99 6.09 2.66
C ASN A 231 -15.92 5.00 2.09
N LEU A 232 -16.83 4.47 2.91
CA LEU A 232 -17.78 3.40 2.56
C LEU A 232 -17.14 2.06 2.16
N TYR A 233 -15.84 1.89 2.41
CA TYR A 233 -15.21 0.57 2.32
C TYR A 233 -15.68 -0.36 3.44
N ILE A 234 -15.92 -1.61 3.05
CA ILE A 234 -16.24 -2.73 3.96
C ILE A 234 -14.98 -3.10 4.75
N ASN A 235 -15.12 -3.11 6.07
CA ASN A 235 -14.03 -3.21 7.04
C ASN A 235 -14.21 -4.37 8.03
N PHE A 236 -14.76 -5.50 7.59
CA PHE A 236 -14.86 -6.67 8.45
C PHE A 236 -13.51 -7.01 9.09
N LEU A 237 -13.53 -7.20 10.42
CA LEU A 237 -12.40 -7.79 11.11
C LEU A 237 -12.02 -9.11 10.44
N THR A 238 -10.73 -9.40 10.36
CA THR A 238 -10.23 -10.66 9.82
C THR A 238 -9.22 -11.27 10.77
N THR A 239 -9.14 -12.60 10.76
CA THR A 239 -8.14 -13.38 11.49
C THR A 239 -7.59 -14.48 10.61
N ASN A 240 -6.49 -15.11 11.02
CA ASN A 240 -5.96 -16.28 10.33
C ASN A 240 -6.81 -17.51 10.69
N GLU A 241 -6.92 -18.48 9.77
CA GLU A 241 -7.67 -19.74 10.01
C GLU A 241 -7.03 -20.63 11.09
N TYR A 242 -5.75 -20.41 11.39
CA TYR A 242 -4.95 -21.23 12.30
C TYR A 242 -4.84 -20.59 13.69
N THR A 243 -4.98 -21.41 14.73
CA THR A 243 -4.81 -21.01 16.14
C THR A 243 -3.33 -20.87 16.47
N ASP A 244 -2.50 -21.82 16.01
CA ASP A 244 -1.04 -21.77 16.12
C ASP A 244 -0.39 -21.88 14.72
N LEU A 245 0.37 -20.84 14.34
CA LEU A 245 1.12 -20.82 13.09
C LEU A 245 2.28 -21.82 13.07
N LYS A 246 2.90 -22.12 14.22
CA LYS A 246 3.99 -23.09 14.30
C LYS A 246 3.48 -24.50 14.06
N GLU A 247 2.34 -24.84 14.64
CA GLU A 247 1.67 -26.13 14.40
C GLU A 247 1.23 -26.24 12.94
N ALA A 248 0.62 -25.18 12.40
CA ALA A 248 0.23 -25.16 10.99
C ALA A 248 1.43 -25.32 10.04
N LEU A 249 2.60 -24.78 10.41
CA LEU A 249 3.84 -24.94 9.66
C LEU A 249 4.41 -26.36 9.80
N ALA A 250 4.37 -26.94 11.00
CA ALA A 250 4.85 -28.29 11.25
C ALA A 250 4.00 -29.36 10.54
N ASN A 251 2.71 -29.07 10.33
CA ASN A 251 1.75 -29.95 9.66
C ASN A 251 1.61 -29.66 8.14
N ASP A 252 2.49 -28.86 7.54
CA ASP A 252 2.47 -28.46 6.12
C ASP A 252 1.14 -27.85 5.64
N ILE A 253 0.38 -27.24 6.56
CA ILE A 253 -0.86 -26.51 6.26
C ILE A 253 -0.53 -25.11 5.74
N ILE A 254 0.56 -24.53 6.24
CA ILE A 254 1.18 -23.32 5.71
C ILE A 254 2.62 -23.62 5.31
N ASN A 255 3.10 -22.97 4.27
CA ASN A 255 4.48 -23.03 3.83
C ASN A 255 5.18 -21.68 4.04
N SER A 256 6.51 -21.70 3.96
CA SER A 256 7.32 -20.47 3.99
C SER A 256 8.02 -20.23 2.66
N ARG A 257 8.33 -18.96 2.40
CA ARG A 257 9.16 -18.49 1.29
C ARG A 257 10.04 -17.35 1.77
N TYR A 258 11.09 -17.08 1.02
CA TYR A 258 11.90 -15.90 1.23
C TYR A 258 11.46 -14.78 0.30
N SER A 259 11.17 -13.63 0.89
CA SER A 259 10.94 -12.37 0.20
C SER A 259 12.13 -11.46 0.46
N TYR A 260 12.58 -10.76 -0.58
CA TYR A 260 13.65 -9.78 -0.47
C TYR A 260 13.04 -8.40 -0.43
N LYS A 261 13.29 -7.69 0.67
CA LYS A 261 12.90 -6.31 0.86
C LYS A 261 14.02 -5.39 0.40
N ILE A 262 13.68 -4.51 -0.53
CA ILE A 262 14.56 -3.48 -1.07
C ILE A 262 14.02 -2.14 -0.59
N ASP A 263 14.75 -1.49 0.31
CA ASP A 263 14.41 -0.18 0.85
C ASP A 263 15.45 0.87 0.43
N ILE A 264 15.01 2.11 0.27
CA ILE A 264 15.87 3.26 -0.04
C ILE A 264 15.91 4.18 1.18
N GLY A 265 17.12 4.56 1.58
CA GLY A 265 17.41 5.47 2.68
C GLY A 265 18.41 6.55 2.31
N SER A 266 18.82 7.31 3.32
CA SER A 266 19.97 8.22 3.27
C SER A 266 21.06 7.73 4.21
N LYS A 267 22.21 8.42 4.16
CA LYS A 267 23.33 8.22 5.09
C LYS A 267 22.95 8.47 6.55
N GLU A 268 21.85 9.19 6.80
CA GLU A 268 21.36 9.55 8.14
C GLU A 268 20.22 8.66 8.64
N ILE A 269 19.37 8.15 7.72
CA ILE A 269 18.20 7.35 8.03
C ILE A 269 18.06 6.21 7.02
N LEU A 270 18.21 4.98 7.50
CA LEU A 270 18.33 3.79 6.65
C LEU A 270 17.13 3.52 5.74
N ASN A 271 15.92 3.88 6.16
CA ASN A 271 14.70 3.83 5.34
C ASN A 271 13.52 4.51 6.06
N LEU A 272 12.42 4.69 5.33
CA LEU A 272 11.24 5.38 5.84
C LEU A 272 10.55 4.67 7.02
N SER A 273 10.83 3.38 7.27
CA SER A 273 10.25 2.67 8.42
C SER A 273 10.85 3.10 9.76
N LYS A 274 12.01 3.77 9.74
CA LYS A 274 12.68 4.32 10.93
C LYS A 274 11.96 5.54 11.51
N LEU A 275 11.21 6.26 10.68
CA LEU A 275 10.45 7.43 11.11
C LEU A 275 9.40 7.05 12.16
N HIS A 276 9.26 7.89 13.18
CA HIS A 276 8.24 7.69 14.21
C HIS A 276 6.84 7.97 13.65
N SER A 277 5.83 7.27 14.16
CA SER A 277 4.44 7.68 13.91
C SER A 277 4.20 9.05 14.56
N ALA A 278 3.30 9.85 14.00
CA ALA A 278 3.14 11.23 14.45
C ALA A 278 2.77 11.34 15.95
N ASN A 279 1.88 10.48 16.45
CA ASN A 279 1.56 10.44 17.87
C ASN A 279 2.73 9.96 18.76
N LYS A 280 3.54 9.00 18.29
CA LYS A 280 4.76 8.58 19.00
C LYS A 280 5.78 9.73 19.07
N PHE A 281 5.90 10.50 18.00
CA PHE A 281 6.81 11.64 17.96
C PHE A 281 6.34 12.78 18.88
N ILE A 282 5.05 13.10 18.86
CA ILE A 282 4.44 14.07 19.79
C ILE A 282 4.67 13.66 21.24
N ASP A 283 4.37 12.41 21.60
CA ASP A 283 4.59 11.91 22.95
C ASP A 283 6.05 11.92 23.37
N ARG A 284 6.99 11.76 22.42
CA ARG A 284 8.42 11.79 22.70
C ARG A 284 8.94 13.21 22.92
N MET A 285 8.61 14.14 22.02
CA MET A 285 9.30 15.43 21.88
C MET A 285 8.55 16.63 22.46
N TYR A 286 7.25 16.48 22.72
CA TYR A 286 6.38 17.59 23.10
C TYR A 286 5.65 17.34 24.41
N ARG A 287 5.28 18.42 25.08
CA ARG A 287 4.31 18.45 26.18
C ARG A 287 3.05 19.13 25.65
N VAL A 288 1.94 18.42 25.73
CA VAL A 288 0.61 18.91 25.32
C VAL A 288 -0.20 19.20 26.57
N TYR A 289 -0.83 20.36 26.62
CA TYR A 289 -1.59 20.80 27.78
C TYR A 289 -2.78 21.67 27.39
N ASN A 290 -3.78 21.71 28.26
CA ASN A 290 -4.89 22.64 28.14
C ASN A 290 -4.40 24.03 28.57
N SER A 291 -4.44 25.00 27.67
CA SER A 291 -3.99 26.38 27.88
C SER A 291 -4.80 27.12 28.95
N THR A 292 -6.05 26.71 29.19
CA THR A 292 -6.94 27.31 30.21
C THR A 292 -6.74 26.67 31.58
N SER A 293 -6.75 25.33 31.67
CA SER A 293 -6.65 24.63 32.96
C SER A 293 -5.21 24.30 33.40
N GLY A 294 -4.25 24.36 32.48
CA GLY A 294 -2.86 23.93 32.70
C GLY A 294 -2.67 22.42 32.76
N GLU A 295 -3.74 21.62 32.62
CA GLU A 295 -3.71 20.17 32.70
C GLU A 295 -2.83 19.58 31.58
N VAL A 296 -1.98 18.60 31.93
CA VAL A 296 -1.03 17.96 31.02
C VAL A 296 -1.55 16.62 30.57
N TYR A 297 -1.58 16.40 29.26
CA TYR A 297 -1.93 15.12 28.67
C TYR A 297 -0.74 14.16 28.73
N GLN A 298 -0.87 13.07 29.48
CA GLN A 298 0.20 12.06 29.66
C GLN A 298 0.43 11.19 28.42
N LYS A 299 -0.60 11.00 27.58
CA LYS A 299 -0.53 10.28 26.30
C LYS A 299 -1.15 11.16 25.22
N PRO A 300 -0.42 12.20 24.78
CA PRO A 300 -0.96 13.15 23.81
C PRO A 300 -1.23 12.50 22.45
N SER A 301 -2.24 13.02 21.76
CA SER A 301 -2.59 12.66 20.39
C SER A 301 -2.75 13.92 19.54
N LEU A 302 -2.34 13.87 18.28
CA LEU A 302 -2.52 14.97 17.34
C LEU A 302 -3.98 15.26 16.99
N SER A 303 -4.90 14.33 17.26
CA SER A 303 -6.34 14.64 17.18
C SER A 303 -6.75 15.80 18.09
N LEU A 304 -5.97 16.09 19.14
CA LEU A 304 -6.18 17.25 20.01
C LEU A 304 -5.72 18.58 19.39
N ALA A 305 -4.91 18.56 18.32
CA ALA A 305 -4.29 19.76 17.76
C ALA A 305 -5.30 20.73 17.10
N LEU A 306 -6.51 20.25 16.81
CA LEU A 306 -7.58 21.08 16.25
C LEU A 306 -8.40 21.81 17.33
N ASN A 307 -8.17 21.52 18.62
CA ASN A 307 -8.87 22.18 19.73
C ASN A 307 -8.13 23.46 20.14
N GLU A 308 -8.83 24.59 20.09
CA GLU A 308 -8.28 25.92 20.41
C GLU A 308 -7.74 26.05 21.84
N LYS A 309 -8.23 25.22 22.78
CA LYS A 309 -7.76 25.21 24.16
C LYS A 309 -6.47 24.42 24.34
N ILE A 310 -5.96 23.73 23.32
CA ILE A 310 -4.78 22.88 23.42
C ILE A 310 -3.54 23.63 22.94
N ALA A 311 -2.50 23.62 23.77
CA ALA A 311 -1.21 24.20 23.46
C ALA A 311 -0.10 23.15 23.50
N PHE A 312 0.93 23.39 22.70
CA PHE A 312 2.11 22.54 22.56
C PHE A 312 3.34 23.30 23.05
N ARG A 313 4.30 22.58 23.63
CA ARG A 313 5.65 23.11 23.90
C ARG A 313 6.66 21.99 23.85
N HIS A 314 7.93 22.33 23.63
CA HIS A 314 9.01 21.36 23.69
C HIS A 314 9.10 20.70 25.06
N ARG A 315 9.32 19.38 25.07
CA ARG A 315 9.60 18.66 26.31
C ARG A 315 11.03 18.98 26.75
N LEU A 316 11.22 19.21 28.04
CA LEU A 316 12.55 19.29 28.63
C LEU A 316 13.11 17.88 28.73
N PHE A 317 14.22 17.62 28.04
CA PHE A 317 14.86 16.33 28.08
C PHE A 317 15.77 16.20 29.29
N SER A 318 15.78 15.02 29.91
CA SER A 318 16.84 14.66 30.84
C SER A 318 18.12 14.35 30.07
N SER A 319 19.27 14.44 30.75
CA SER A 319 20.59 14.10 30.19
C SER A 319 20.70 12.67 29.63
N ARG A 320 19.77 11.78 29.98
CA ARG A 320 19.71 10.39 29.48
C ARG A 320 19.03 10.26 28.12
N THR A 321 18.31 11.28 27.66
CA THR A 321 17.56 11.19 26.40
C THR A 321 18.49 11.43 25.23
N LYS A 322 18.75 10.38 24.44
CA LYS A 322 19.52 10.50 23.20
C LYS A 322 18.60 10.99 22.08
N ILE A 323 18.95 12.13 21.50
CA ILE A 323 18.36 12.63 20.25
C ILE A 323 18.99 11.88 19.09
N THR A 324 18.17 11.39 18.18
CA THR A 324 18.59 10.61 17.01
C THR A 324 18.47 11.43 15.74
N LYS A 325 19.08 10.98 14.65
CA LYS A 325 18.92 11.60 13.32
C LYS A 325 17.49 11.61 12.81
N VAL A 326 16.69 10.63 13.22
CA VAL A 326 15.23 10.63 12.98
C VAL A 326 14.56 11.78 13.73
N ASP A 327 14.96 12.05 14.97
CA ASP A 327 14.41 13.16 15.75
C ASP A 327 14.80 14.52 15.17
N GLU A 328 16.07 14.68 14.79
CA GLU A 328 16.60 15.88 14.13
C GLU A 328 15.88 16.17 12.81
N PHE A 329 15.56 15.14 12.03
CA PHE A 329 14.83 15.28 10.77
C PHE A 329 13.35 15.65 10.98
N MET A 330 12.66 14.98 11.90
CA MET A 330 11.21 15.17 12.08
C MET A 330 10.87 16.47 12.82
N LYS A 331 11.69 16.87 13.80
CA LYS A 331 11.39 18.01 14.69
C LYS A 331 11.08 19.31 13.93
N PRO A 332 11.89 19.77 12.94
CA PRO A 332 11.63 21.01 12.23
C PRO A 332 10.27 21.04 11.50
N ILE A 333 9.82 19.90 10.97
CA ILE A 333 8.52 19.77 10.29
C ILE A 333 7.38 19.89 11.32
N PHE A 334 7.53 19.25 12.48
CA PHE A 334 6.54 19.36 13.56
C PHE A 334 6.48 20.76 14.15
N ASP A 335 7.63 21.39 14.40
CA ASP A 335 7.67 22.73 14.98
C ASP A 335 7.02 23.76 14.06
N ASP A 336 7.28 23.66 12.77
CA ASP A 336 6.62 24.50 11.77
C ASP A 336 5.12 24.19 11.73
N PHE A 337 4.72 22.92 11.61
CA PHE A 337 3.30 22.57 11.57
C PHE A 337 2.51 23.05 12.82
N LEU A 338 3.08 22.87 14.01
CA LEU A 338 2.47 23.26 15.29
C LEU A 338 2.57 24.77 15.57
N GLY A 339 3.28 25.54 14.75
CA GLY A 339 3.48 26.98 14.92
C GLY A 339 4.44 27.35 16.06
N LEU A 340 5.32 26.43 16.46
CA LEU A 340 6.35 26.66 17.49
C LEU A 340 7.59 27.35 16.94
N GLU A 341 7.93 27.07 15.67
CA GLU A 341 9.00 27.74 14.92
C GLU A 341 8.48 28.12 13.54
N ASN A 342 8.99 29.21 12.95
CA ASN A 342 8.63 29.62 11.59
C ASN A 342 9.82 29.40 10.65
N ASN A 343 10.03 28.15 10.25
CA ASN A 343 11.13 27.77 9.36
C ASN A 343 10.67 27.54 7.91
N GLY A 344 9.36 27.58 7.64
CA GLY A 344 8.77 27.52 6.30
C GLY A 344 8.82 26.14 5.63
N ILE A 345 9.30 25.10 6.32
CA ILE A 345 9.43 23.75 5.75
C ILE A 345 8.07 23.19 5.32
N VAL A 346 7.02 23.34 6.14
CA VAL A 346 5.68 22.84 5.81
C VAL A 346 5.11 23.58 4.61
N ALA A 347 5.27 24.91 4.54
CA ALA A 347 4.84 25.70 3.40
C ALA A 347 5.55 25.25 2.11
N ASN A 348 6.87 24.99 2.17
CA ASN A 348 7.63 24.49 1.03
C ASN A 348 7.17 23.10 0.57
N ILE A 349 6.90 22.18 1.51
CA ILE A 349 6.37 20.84 1.17
C ILE A 349 4.99 20.97 0.51
N LEU A 350 4.11 21.80 1.07
CA LEU A 350 2.76 22.01 0.55
C LEU A 350 2.79 22.66 -0.85
N ALA A 351 3.63 23.67 -1.07
CA ALA A 351 3.77 24.30 -2.38
C ALA A 351 4.20 23.29 -3.47
N LYS A 352 5.14 22.38 -3.16
CA LYS A 352 5.57 21.31 -4.10
C LYS A 352 4.43 20.41 -4.56
N VAL A 353 3.41 20.21 -3.73
CA VAL A 353 2.27 19.31 -4.02
C VAL A 353 0.98 20.07 -4.38
N GLY A 354 1.01 21.41 -4.48
CA GLY A 354 -0.16 22.25 -4.71
C GLY A 354 -1.14 22.31 -3.52
N GLY A 355 -0.63 22.18 -2.30
CA GLY A 355 -1.37 22.26 -1.03
C GLY A 355 -1.50 23.68 -0.49
N ASP A 356 -1.51 24.69 -1.35
CA ASP A 356 -1.32 26.11 -0.99
C ASP A 356 -2.38 26.65 -0.03
N ARG A 357 -3.62 26.17 -0.13
CA ARG A 357 -4.70 26.60 0.77
C ARG A 357 -4.39 26.25 2.23
N LEU A 358 -3.87 25.06 2.49
CA LEU A 358 -3.48 24.69 3.86
C LEU A 358 -2.30 25.53 4.34
N ALA A 359 -1.32 25.81 3.46
CA ALA A 359 -0.18 26.66 3.81
C ALA A 359 -0.64 28.07 4.21
N GLN A 360 -1.56 28.65 3.45
CA GLN A 360 -2.18 29.95 3.75
C GLN A 360 -2.91 29.94 5.10
N ILE A 361 -3.77 28.94 5.35
CA ILE A 361 -4.52 28.84 6.61
C ILE A 361 -3.58 28.71 7.80
N LEU A 362 -2.53 27.89 7.70
CA LEU A 362 -1.52 27.75 8.76
C LEU A 362 -0.80 29.08 9.02
N GLN A 363 -0.49 29.84 7.97
CA GLN A 363 0.11 31.17 8.09
C GLN A 363 -0.86 32.17 8.75
N GLU A 364 -2.12 32.20 8.36
CA GLU A 364 -3.15 33.06 8.94
C GLU A 364 -3.32 32.80 10.44
N ARG A 365 -3.39 31.53 10.86
CA ARG A 365 -3.45 31.14 12.28
C ARG A 365 -2.22 31.61 13.06
N ARG A 366 -1.02 31.54 12.46
CA ARG A 366 0.21 32.07 13.10
C ARG A 366 0.15 33.58 13.32
N HIS A 367 -0.52 34.32 12.43
CA HIS A 367 -0.74 35.76 12.58
C HIS A 367 -1.92 36.11 13.51
N GLY A 368 -2.46 35.14 14.25
CA GLY A 368 -3.56 35.36 15.19
C GLY A 368 -4.92 35.57 14.52
N LYS A 369 -5.04 35.29 13.21
CA LYS A 369 -6.34 35.33 12.54
C LYS A 369 -7.15 34.10 12.94
N SER A 370 -8.42 34.31 13.25
CA SER A 370 -9.38 33.23 13.46
C SER A 370 -9.72 32.59 12.11
N VAL A 371 -9.58 31.26 12.04
CA VAL A 371 -9.96 30.43 10.90
C VAL A 371 -10.90 29.37 11.47
N SER A 372 -12.02 29.11 10.79
CA SER A 372 -12.97 28.09 11.25
C SER A 372 -12.33 26.69 11.23
N LYS A 373 -12.76 25.84 12.16
CA LYS A 373 -12.28 24.46 12.26
C LYS A 373 -12.60 23.70 10.97
N GLU A 374 -13.78 23.91 10.42
CA GLU A 374 -14.29 23.25 9.22
C GLU A 374 -13.40 23.54 8.02
N GLU A 375 -13.02 24.81 7.84
CA GLU A 375 -12.17 25.23 6.74
C GLU A 375 -10.76 24.62 6.82
N LEU A 376 -10.20 24.56 8.04
CA LEU A 376 -8.93 23.90 8.29
C LEU A 376 -9.02 22.40 7.98
N VAL A 377 -10.07 21.72 8.45
CA VAL A 377 -10.28 20.28 8.22
C VAL A 377 -10.37 19.98 6.72
N VAL A 378 -11.16 20.75 5.96
CA VAL A 378 -11.27 20.61 4.50
C VAL A 378 -9.92 20.81 3.82
N ALA A 379 -9.18 21.87 4.16
CA ALA A 379 -7.86 22.12 3.59
C ALA A 379 -6.86 21.00 3.92
N MET A 380 -6.93 20.44 5.12
CA MET A 380 -6.12 19.29 5.54
C MET A 380 -6.46 18.02 4.76
N PHE A 381 -7.73 17.71 4.52
CA PHE A 381 -8.12 16.56 3.68
C PHE A 381 -7.57 16.70 2.26
N VAL A 382 -7.79 17.85 1.62
CA VAL A 382 -7.31 18.13 0.25
C VAL A 382 -5.78 18.02 0.18
N ALA A 383 -5.05 18.64 1.10
CA ALA A 383 -3.60 18.57 1.14
C ALA A 383 -3.08 17.14 1.37
N ASN A 384 -3.72 16.35 2.23
CA ASN A 384 -3.32 14.97 2.49
C ASN A 384 -3.50 14.06 1.26
N VAL A 385 -4.57 14.27 0.48
CA VAL A 385 -4.76 13.57 -0.79
C VAL A 385 -3.62 13.91 -1.75
N LYS A 386 -3.35 15.20 -1.96
CA LYS A 386 -2.26 15.67 -2.84
C LYS A 386 -0.88 15.15 -2.42
N LEU A 387 -0.58 15.16 -1.12
CA LEU A 387 0.67 14.59 -0.57
C LEU A 387 0.81 13.10 -0.93
N LYS A 388 -0.26 12.31 -0.75
CA LYS A 388 -0.25 10.88 -1.04
C LYS A 388 -0.14 10.59 -2.53
N GLU A 389 -0.86 11.32 -3.37
CA GLU A 389 -0.78 11.21 -4.83
C GLU A 389 0.62 11.54 -5.35
N PHE A 390 1.23 12.60 -4.82
CA PHE A 390 2.58 12.99 -5.19
C PHE A 390 3.63 11.95 -4.75
N ALA A 391 3.50 11.40 -3.53
CA ALA A 391 4.35 10.29 -3.08
C ALA A 391 4.19 9.04 -3.96
N GLU A 392 2.95 8.63 -4.27
CA GLU A 392 2.70 7.48 -5.14
C GLU A 392 3.23 7.70 -6.57
N LYS A 393 3.22 8.95 -7.07
CA LYS A 393 3.89 9.29 -8.33
C LYS A 393 5.40 9.03 -8.26
N ILE A 394 6.08 9.50 -7.22
CA ILE A 394 7.51 9.21 -7.03
C ILE A 394 7.75 7.70 -6.94
N TYR A 395 6.93 6.98 -6.17
CA TYR A 395 7.05 5.53 -6.06
C TYR A 395 6.93 4.85 -7.42
N ARG A 396 5.83 5.11 -8.14
CA ARG A 396 5.56 4.49 -9.44
C ARG A 396 6.63 4.82 -10.47
N ASP A 397 7.06 6.07 -10.54
CA ASP A 397 7.90 6.55 -11.64
C ASP A 397 9.41 6.32 -11.37
N ARG A 398 9.82 6.19 -10.10
CA ARG A 398 11.26 6.16 -9.72
C ARG A 398 11.66 5.01 -8.81
N VAL A 399 10.88 4.69 -7.78
CA VAL A 399 11.28 3.72 -6.75
C VAL A 399 10.88 2.29 -7.13
N CYS A 400 9.61 2.06 -7.44
CA CYS A 400 9.07 0.75 -7.78
C CYS A 400 9.78 0.09 -8.96
N PRO A 401 10.12 0.79 -10.07
CA PRO A 401 10.86 0.18 -11.16
C PRO A 401 12.24 -0.35 -10.73
N LEU A 402 12.96 0.42 -9.91
CA LEU A 402 14.25 0.01 -9.35
C LEU A 402 14.11 -1.18 -8.40
N VAL A 403 13.18 -1.11 -7.47
CA VAL A 403 12.88 -2.20 -6.52
C VAL A 403 12.50 -3.48 -7.26
N PHE A 404 11.67 -3.34 -8.29
CA PHE A 404 11.21 -4.46 -9.10
C PHE A 404 12.37 -5.04 -9.94
N TYR A 405 13.24 -4.21 -10.51
CA TYR A 405 14.47 -4.64 -11.19
C TYR A 405 15.40 -5.42 -10.26
N ILE A 406 15.76 -4.86 -9.10
CA ILE A 406 16.67 -5.50 -8.15
C ILE A 406 16.06 -6.81 -7.64
N GLY A 407 14.77 -6.81 -7.27
CA GLY A 407 14.12 -8.01 -6.76
C GLY A 407 13.88 -9.09 -7.81
N SER A 408 13.85 -8.73 -9.11
CA SER A 408 13.67 -9.70 -10.21
C SER A 408 15.00 -10.25 -10.74
N THR A 409 16.05 -9.43 -10.77
CA THR A 409 17.37 -9.80 -11.33
C THR A 409 18.37 -10.25 -10.26
N GLY A 410 18.17 -9.84 -9.01
CA GLY A 410 19.11 -10.09 -7.92
C GLY A 410 20.36 -9.19 -7.95
N VAL A 411 20.45 -8.23 -8.88
CA VAL A 411 21.59 -7.34 -9.06
C VAL A 411 21.14 -5.88 -9.10
N LEU A 412 22.06 -4.96 -8.80
CA LEU A 412 21.84 -3.53 -9.05
C LEU A 412 21.92 -3.22 -10.55
N PRO A 413 21.28 -2.13 -11.03
CA PRO A 413 21.57 -1.59 -12.35
C PRO A 413 23.06 -1.29 -12.50
N ASN A 414 23.62 -1.60 -13.68
CA ASN A 414 25.07 -1.49 -13.93
C ASN A 414 25.60 -0.07 -13.72
N GLU A 415 24.75 0.94 -13.93
CA GLU A 415 25.08 2.35 -13.81
C GLU A 415 25.27 2.82 -12.35
N MET A 416 24.86 2.01 -11.35
CA MET A 416 24.95 2.38 -9.93
C MET A 416 26.29 2.04 -9.28
N ASP A 417 27.23 1.42 -10.02
CA ASP A 417 28.59 1.00 -9.61
C ASP A 417 28.92 1.15 -8.11
N SER A 418 28.29 0.31 -7.29
CA SER A 418 28.39 0.36 -5.83
C SER A 418 28.89 -0.98 -5.31
N LYS A 419 29.88 -0.92 -4.43
CA LYS A 419 30.32 -2.08 -3.66
C LYS A 419 29.25 -2.48 -2.64
N ALA A 420 29.01 -3.78 -2.51
CA ALA A 420 28.15 -4.31 -1.45
C ALA A 420 28.86 -4.19 -0.10
N MET A 421 28.11 -3.75 0.93
CA MET A 421 28.56 -3.64 2.31
C MET A 421 27.69 -4.48 3.24
N THR A 422 28.27 -4.95 4.35
CA THR A 422 27.53 -5.54 5.48
C THR A 422 26.97 -4.46 6.40
N ALA A 423 26.08 -4.85 7.32
CA ALA A 423 25.58 -3.92 8.35
C ALA A 423 26.71 -3.38 9.24
N GLU A 424 27.74 -4.19 9.52
CA GLU A 424 28.88 -3.84 10.38
C GLU A 424 29.80 -2.83 9.68
N GLU A 425 30.09 -3.05 8.40
CA GLU A 425 30.85 -2.11 7.57
C GLU A 425 30.10 -0.77 7.48
N LEU A 426 28.80 -0.81 7.19
CA LEU A 426 27.99 0.40 7.07
C LEU A 426 27.84 1.13 8.42
N ALA A 427 27.69 0.41 9.53
CA ALA A 427 27.64 1.00 10.86
C ALA A 427 29.00 1.59 11.31
N THR A 428 30.11 1.09 10.77
CA THR A 428 31.44 1.69 11.02
C THR A 428 31.55 3.03 10.31
N GLU A 429 31.06 3.13 9.07
CA GLU A 429 31.07 4.38 8.30
C GLU A 429 30.01 5.39 8.79
N TYR A 430 28.82 4.90 9.17
CA TYR A 430 27.68 5.71 9.64
C TYR A 430 27.14 5.17 11.00
N PRO A 431 27.80 5.48 12.13
CA PRO A 431 27.51 4.89 13.44
C PRO A 431 26.13 5.18 14.04
N HIS A 432 25.41 6.15 13.51
CA HIS A 432 24.09 6.55 13.98
C HIS A 432 22.94 5.77 13.30
N LEU A 433 23.23 4.99 12.25
CA LEU A 433 22.23 4.19 11.56
C LEU A 433 21.68 3.08 12.47
N GLN A 434 20.37 2.86 12.39
CA GLN A 434 19.66 1.88 13.22
C GLN A 434 19.21 0.68 12.40
N PHE A 435 19.70 -0.52 12.76
CA PHE A 435 19.41 -1.77 12.07
C PHE A 435 18.46 -2.66 12.88
N SER A 436 17.43 -3.19 12.22
CA SER A 436 16.58 -4.27 12.72
C SER A 436 17.24 -5.64 12.52
N LYS A 437 16.65 -6.69 13.10
CA LYS A 437 17.18 -8.05 13.01
C LYS A 437 17.38 -8.56 11.58
N ASP A 438 16.44 -8.22 10.68
CA ASP A 438 16.51 -8.65 9.28
C ASP A 438 17.57 -7.82 8.52
N GLU A 439 17.69 -6.52 8.83
CA GLU A 439 18.68 -5.62 8.21
C GLU A 439 20.11 -5.91 8.68
N GLN A 440 20.32 -6.38 9.91
CA GLN A 440 21.64 -6.83 10.38
C GLN A 440 22.23 -7.96 9.51
N LYS A 441 21.37 -8.73 8.84
CA LYS A 441 21.75 -9.80 7.91
C LYS A 441 21.61 -9.38 6.44
N GLY A 442 21.36 -8.09 6.19
CA GLY A 442 21.14 -7.52 4.87
C GLY A 442 22.45 -7.19 4.16
N ARG A 443 22.30 -6.72 2.92
CA ARG A 443 23.36 -6.11 2.11
C ARG A 443 22.99 -4.66 1.81
N PHE A 444 23.99 -3.80 1.81
CA PHE A 444 23.83 -2.36 1.61
C PHE A 444 24.70 -1.87 0.46
N PHE A 445 24.21 -0.84 -0.22
CA PHE A 445 24.89 -0.25 -1.37
C PHE A 445 24.76 1.26 -1.29
N ILE A 446 25.88 1.97 -1.41
CA ILE A 446 25.92 3.43 -1.39
C ILE A 446 25.81 3.92 -2.83
N ALA A 447 24.70 4.57 -3.15
CA ALA A 447 24.45 5.17 -4.46
C ALA A 447 24.33 6.69 -4.29
N GLY A 448 25.47 7.39 -4.41
CA GLY A 448 25.57 8.82 -4.15
C GLY A 448 25.32 9.17 -2.67
N ASN A 449 24.22 9.88 -2.39
CA ASN A 449 23.79 10.22 -1.03
C ASN A 449 22.72 9.27 -0.47
N SER A 450 22.33 8.27 -1.25
CA SER A 450 21.31 7.29 -0.87
C SER A 450 21.94 5.95 -0.52
N ILE A 451 21.24 5.20 0.33
CA ILE A 451 21.58 3.82 0.68
C ILE A 451 20.47 2.92 0.16
N ILE A 452 20.82 1.93 -0.65
CA ILE A 452 19.92 0.84 -1.01
C ILE A 452 20.17 -0.31 -0.03
N SER A 453 19.13 -0.73 0.66
CA SER A 453 19.17 -1.84 1.62
C SER A 453 18.44 -3.04 1.04
N VAL A 454 19.08 -4.20 0.99
CA VAL A 454 18.46 -5.47 0.59
C VAL A 454 18.49 -6.43 1.78
N SER A 455 17.32 -6.70 2.35
CA SER A 455 17.16 -7.59 3.50
C SER A 455 16.24 -8.76 3.17
N LYS A 456 16.54 -9.91 3.75
CA LYS A 456 15.78 -11.15 3.53
C LYS A 456 14.75 -11.31 4.64
N LYS A 457 13.49 -11.56 4.27
CA LYS A 457 12.40 -11.82 5.21
C LYS A 457 11.72 -13.14 4.89
N THR A 458 11.45 -13.93 5.92
CA THR A 458 10.62 -15.13 5.80
C THR A 458 9.15 -14.73 5.78
N GLU A 459 8.44 -15.09 4.72
CA GLU A 459 7.01 -14.89 4.56
C GLU A 459 6.29 -16.24 4.55
N TYR A 460 5.06 -16.27 5.08
CA TYR A 460 4.25 -17.49 5.16
C TYR A 460 3.06 -17.42 4.21
N TYR A 461 2.68 -18.57 3.65
CA TYR A 461 1.55 -18.68 2.75
C TYR A 461 0.79 -19.99 2.87
N THR A 462 -0.52 -19.95 2.61
CA THR A 462 -1.35 -21.15 2.53
C THR A 462 -1.27 -21.72 1.10
N PRO A 463 -0.78 -22.96 0.90
CA PRO A 463 -0.75 -23.58 -0.42
C PRO A 463 -2.17 -23.78 -0.97
N THR A 464 -2.36 -23.56 -2.27
CA THR A 464 -3.59 -23.98 -2.94
C THR A 464 -3.64 -25.50 -2.96
N ARG A 465 -4.55 -26.10 -2.18
CA ARG A 465 -4.82 -27.54 -2.25
C ARG A 465 -5.57 -27.80 -3.55
N LYS A 466 -5.10 -28.74 -4.39
CA LYS A 466 -5.91 -29.25 -5.50
C LYS A 466 -7.18 -29.84 -4.89
N SER A 467 -8.34 -29.26 -5.19
CA SER A 467 -9.61 -29.82 -4.75
C SER A 467 -9.74 -31.23 -5.34
N VAL A 468 -9.78 -32.23 -4.48
CA VAL A 468 -10.43 -33.51 -4.82
C VAL A 468 -11.91 -33.17 -5.00
N ASN A 469 -12.44 -33.46 -6.18
CA ASN A 469 -13.81 -33.16 -6.59
C ASN A 469 -14.81 -33.48 -5.46
N CYS A 470 -15.43 -32.46 -4.87
CA CYS A 470 -16.70 -32.61 -4.19
C CYS A 470 -17.77 -32.25 -5.20
N SER A 471 -18.42 -33.28 -5.72
CA SER A 471 -19.66 -33.19 -6.49
C SER A 471 -20.71 -32.44 -5.68
N CYS A 472 -21.17 -31.29 -6.18
CA CYS A 472 -22.42 -30.72 -5.73
C CYS A 472 -23.55 -31.67 -6.14
N SER A 473 -24.14 -32.33 -5.14
CA SER A 473 -25.46 -32.93 -5.25
C SER A 473 -26.47 -31.81 -5.46
N THR A 474 -27.03 -31.73 -6.66
CA THR A 474 -28.29 -31.05 -6.94
C THR A 474 -29.41 -31.74 -6.17
N ASN A 475 -30.14 -30.98 -5.36
CA ASN A 475 -31.54 -31.24 -5.05
C ASN A 475 -32.35 -30.01 -5.46
#